data_AF-A0A258HBH7-F1
#
_entry.id   AF-A0A258HBH7-F1
#
_cell.length_a   1.000
_cell.length_b   1.000
_cell.length_c   1.000
_cell.angle_alpha   90.00
_cell.angle_beta   90.00
_cell.angle_gamma   90.00
#
_symmetry.space_group_name_H-M   'P 1'
#
loop_
_entity.id
_entity.type
_entity.pdbx_description
1 polymer ?
#
loop_
_entity_poly.entity_id
_entity_poly.type
_entity_poly.pdbx_seq_one_letter_code
_entity_poly.pdbx_strand_id
1 'polypeptide(L)'
;MKHLKGFTIIEIAVVIIIISILATLSVASYQGLQGRAAKNAVLSDLQHASVVVEQYALKNGGNFPDNDYLAANFNNTSDVNLSMIVDNQEVSEESTGPIYTNLTAVQNTVLFHEVCRQVISEEEFQILRSHDGQAVNNSYNIWCGSSDGVNGINAGYYQINGWNSTRWNMPVTLSQINNRINNPPTDSWWNIADLDSRTYREIRDRFLAVGGTFPLTTAWDSWGSCAPNWAGVWTCNGRPREELPVLPPAGGGGSDDSSNDGSSYCIIATHERYTDLLYSFSSDNLTPKEGNCGGTAAV
;
A
#
# COMPACT_ATOMS: atom_id res chain seq x y z
N MET A 1 -15.11 -8.61 71.87
CA MET A 1 -16.26 -9.11 71.08
C MET A 1 -16.38 -8.22 69.84
N LYS A 2 -16.28 -8.76 68.62
CA LYS A 2 -16.36 -7.97 67.37
C LYS A 2 -17.83 -7.83 66.96
N HIS A 3 -18.36 -6.61 66.93
CA HIS A 3 -19.69 -6.31 66.40
C HIS A 3 -19.67 -6.47 64.87
N LEU A 4 -20.35 -7.49 64.35
CA LEU A 4 -20.72 -7.55 62.94
C LEU A 4 -21.86 -6.54 62.72
N LYS A 5 -21.54 -5.35 62.21
CA LYS A 5 -22.54 -4.40 61.72
C LYS A 5 -23.19 -5.02 60.48
N GLY A 6 -24.43 -5.47 60.61
CA GLY A 6 -25.24 -5.95 59.50
C GLY A 6 -25.67 -4.79 58.60
N PHE A 7 -25.62 -5.00 57.28
CA PHE A 7 -26.20 -4.10 56.29
C PHE A 7 -27.72 -4.05 56.45
N THR A 8 -28.29 -2.85 56.33
CA THR A 8 -29.74 -2.67 56.37
C THR A 8 -30.40 -3.12 55.08
N ILE A 9 -31.65 -3.59 55.16
CA ILE A 9 -32.44 -3.95 53.97
C ILE A 9 -32.56 -2.75 53.02
N ILE A 10 -32.67 -1.54 53.57
CA ILE A 10 -32.74 -0.29 52.79
C ILE A 10 -31.46 -0.05 51.99
N GLU A 11 -30.28 -0.27 52.59
CA GLU A 11 -29.01 -0.09 51.87
C GLU A 11 -28.90 -1.05 50.68
N ILE A 12 -29.33 -2.31 50.84
CA ILE A 12 -29.33 -3.26 49.71
C ILE A 12 -30.40 -2.89 48.67
N ALA A 13 -31.58 -2.44 49.10
CA ALA A 13 -32.67 -2.04 48.22
C ALA A 13 -32.31 -0.84 47.31
N VAL A 14 -31.62 0.17 47.85
CA VAL A 14 -31.20 1.34 47.06
C VAL A 14 -30.11 0.96 46.05
N VAL A 15 -29.17 0.10 46.43
CA VAL A 15 -28.09 -0.34 45.53
C VAL A 15 -28.64 -1.09 44.31
N ILE A 16 -29.59 -2.00 44.50
CA ILE A 16 -30.19 -2.73 43.35
C ILE A 16 -31.00 -1.81 42.43
N ILE A 17 -31.65 -0.77 42.97
CA ILE A 17 -32.39 0.22 42.17
C ILE A 17 -31.42 1.06 41.35
N ILE A 18 -30.30 1.49 41.92
CA ILE A 18 -29.31 2.29 41.19
C ILE A 18 -28.66 1.44 40.08
N ILE A 19 -28.26 0.20 40.38
CA ILE A 19 -27.67 -0.71 39.39
C ILE A 19 -28.65 -1.01 38.26
N SER A 20 -29.95 -1.21 38.56
CA SER A 20 -30.94 -1.50 37.53
C SER A 20 -31.12 -0.33 36.55
N ILE A 21 -31.24 0.90 37.05
CA ILE A 21 -31.35 2.11 36.22
C ILE A 21 -30.08 2.27 35.35
N LEU A 22 -28.89 2.13 35.95
CA LEU A 22 -27.62 2.27 35.22
C LEU A 22 -27.44 1.17 34.16
N ALA A 23 -27.82 -0.07 34.46
CA ALA A 23 -27.75 -1.18 33.52
C ALA A 23 -28.66 -0.93 32.30
N THR A 24 -29.89 -0.47 32.52
CA THR A 24 -30.83 -0.18 31.43
C THR A 24 -30.31 0.92 30.50
N LEU A 25 -29.80 2.03 31.03
CA LEU A 25 -29.22 3.11 30.21
C LEU A 25 -27.98 2.64 29.43
N SER A 26 -27.14 1.84 30.07
CA SER A 26 -25.91 1.33 29.46
C SER A 26 -26.21 0.44 28.25
N VAL A 27 -27.20 -0.45 28.34
CA VAL A 27 -27.58 -1.36 27.23
C VAL A 27 -28.01 -0.60 25.98
N ALA A 28 -28.84 0.44 26.12
CA ALA A 28 -29.30 1.24 24.98
C ALA A 28 -28.15 1.98 24.28
N SER A 29 -27.20 2.52 25.05
CA SER A 29 -26.01 3.20 24.49
C SER A 29 -25.06 2.22 23.78
N TYR A 30 -24.95 0.99 24.30
CA TYR A 30 -24.04 -0.03 23.79
C TYR A 30 -24.44 -0.51 22.39
N GLN A 31 -25.72 -0.67 22.12
CA GLN A 31 -26.22 -1.08 20.79
C GLN A 31 -25.83 -0.08 19.69
N GLY A 32 -25.93 1.23 19.97
CA GLY A 32 -25.53 2.28 19.02
C GLY A 32 -24.03 2.35 18.78
N LEU A 33 -23.22 2.07 19.81
CA LEU A 33 -21.76 1.99 19.68
C LEU A 33 -21.33 0.78 18.85
N GLN A 34 -21.96 -0.38 19.07
CA GLN A 34 -21.68 -1.59 18.28
C GLN A 34 -21.98 -1.38 16.79
N GLY A 35 -23.11 -0.76 16.45
CA GLY A 35 -23.45 -0.47 15.05
C GLY A 35 -22.45 0.48 14.37
N ARG A 36 -21.98 1.52 15.08
CA ARG A 36 -20.94 2.43 14.56
C ARG A 36 -19.60 1.74 14.38
N ALA A 37 -19.21 0.89 15.35
CA ALA A 37 -17.99 0.10 15.25
C ALA A 37 -18.05 -0.87 14.06
N ALA A 38 -19.19 -1.54 13.86
CA ALA A 38 -19.44 -2.41 12.71
C ALA A 38 -19.31 -1.65 11.39
N LYS A 39 -19.94 -0.47 11.25
CA LYS A 39 -19.81 0.37 10.05
C LYS A 39 -18.37 0.78 9.78
N ASN A 40 -17.63 1.18 10.81
CA ASN A 40 -16.23 1.56 10.67
C ASN A 40 -15.35 0.36 10.27
N ALA A 41 -15.62 -0.84 10.80
CA ALA A 41 -14.92 -2.05 10.42
C ALA A 41 -15.14 -2.39 8.94
N VAL A 42 -16.40 -2.39 8.49
CA VAL A 42 -16.76 -2.61 7.08
C VAL A 42 -16.05 -1.63 6.15
N LEU A 43 -16.07 -0.33 6.48
CA LEU A 43 -15.42 0.71 5.67
C LEU A 43 -13.90 0.57 5.65
N SER A 44 -13.28 0.29 6.81
CA SER A 44 -11.83 0.12 6.91
C SER A 44 -11.36 -1.11 6.14
N ASP A 45 -12.05 -2.24 6.29
CA ASP A 45 -11.71 -3.48 5.60
C ASP A 45 -11.89 -3.31 4.08
N LEU A 46 -12.96 -2.66 3.64
CA LEU A 46 -13.21 -2.36 2.23
C LEU A 46 -12.09 -1.51 1.61
N GLN A 47 -11.64 -0.47 2.31
CA GLN A 47 -10.53 0.38 1.85
C GLN A 47 -9.19 -0.36 1.84
N HIS A 48 -8.91 -1.20 2.84
CA HIS A 48 -7.69 -1.99 2.84
C HIS A 48 -7.71 -3.06 1.76
N ALA A 49 -8.86 -3.70 1.53
CA ALA A 49 -9.05 -4.68 0.48
C ALA A 49 -8.84 -4.07 -0.92
N SER A 50 -9.32 -2.84 -1.15
CA SER A 50 -9.09 -2.15 -2.43
C SER A 50 -7.60 -1.90 -2.68
N VAL A 51 -6.85 -1.49 -1.66
CA VAL A 51 -5.39 -1.31 -1.75
C VAL A 51 -4.69 -2.62 -2.09
N VAL A 52 -5.10 -3.74 -1.47
CA VAL A 52 -4.52 -5.06 -1.76
C VAL A 52 -4.77 -5.49 -3.20
N VAL A 53 -5.98 -5.26 -3.71
CA VAL A 53 -6.32 -5.55 -5.12
C VAL A 53 -5.54 -4.66 -6.09
N GLU A 54 -5.43 -3.36 -5.80
CA GLU A 54 -4.63 -2.44 -6.61
C GLU A 54 -3.15 -2.84 -6.60
N GLN A 55 -2.59 -3.22 -5.44
CA GLN A 55 -1.22 -3.72 -5.34
C GLN A 55 -0.99 -4.99 -6.17
N TYR A 56 -1.98 -5.89 -6.25
CA TYR A 56 -1.90 -7.03 -7.15
C TYR A 56 -1.83 -6.56 -8.61
N ALA A 57 -2.71 -5.64 -9.02
CA ALA A 57 -2.72 -5.13 -10.39
C ALA A 57 -1.40 -4.43 -10.75
N LEU A 58 -0.81 -3.67 -9.81
CA LEU A 58 0.51 -3.06 -9.98
C LEU A 58 1.61 -4.10 -10.28
N LYS A 59 1.55 -5.26 -9.62
CA LYS A 59 2.53 -6.34 -9.82
C LYS A 59 2.30 -7.14 -11.09
N ASN A 60 1.05 -7.21 -11.56
CA ASN A 60 0.64 -8.05 -12.69
C ASN A 60 0.31 -7.24 -13.95
N GLY A 61 1.02 -6.14 -14.17
CA GLY A 61 0.92 -5.38 -15.43
C GLY A 61 -0.47 -4.79 -15.68
N GLY A 62 -1.18 -4.39 -14.63
CA GLY A 62 -2.50 -3.78 -14.69
C GLY A 62 -3.67 -4.76 -14.61
N ASN A 63 -3.42 -6.08 -14.63
CA ASN A 63 -4.48 -7.08 -14.54
C ASN A 63 -4.96 -7.28 -13.11
N PHE A 64 -6.28 -7.22 -12.91
CA PHE A 64 -6.88 -7.54 -11.62
C PHE A 64 -6.85 -9.04 -11.32
N PRO A 65 -6.80 -9.42 -10.03
CA PRO A 65 -6.85 -10.82 -9.64
C PRO A 65 -8.24 -11.41 -9.88
N ASP A 66 -8.41 -12.72 -9.71
CA ASP A 66 -9.74 -13.34 -9.78
C ASP A 66 -10.66 -12.94 -8.61
N ASN A 67 -11.94 -13.30 -8.73
CA ASN A 67 -12.98 -12.99 -7.73
C ASN A 67 -12.71 -13.60 -6.35
N ASP A 68 -11.89 -14.65 -6.26
CA ASP A 68 -11.62 -15.39 -5.03
C ASP A 68 -10.38 -14.88 -4.30
N TYR A 69 -9.62 -13.97 -4.92
CA TYR A 69 -8.34 -13.48 -4.40
C TYR A 69 -8.43 -12.89 -2.99
N LEU A 70 -9.45 -12.08 -2.71
CA LEU A 70 -9.63 -11.49 -1.37
C LEU A 70 -9.92 -12.54 -0.32
N ALA A 71 -10.69 -13.59 -0.65
CA ALA A 71 -10.98 -14.67 0.29
C ALA A 71 -9.72 -15.46 0.68
N ALA A 72 -8.74 -15.54 -0.22
CA ALA A 72 -7.47 -16.23 0.02
C ALA A 72 -6.36 -15.35 0.63
N ASN A 73 -6.38 -14.04 0.36
CA ASN A 73 -5.24 -13.15 0.64
C ASN A 73 -5.57 -11.98 1.58
N PHE A 74 -6.80 -11.87 2.07
CA PHE A 74 -7.22 -10.81 2.98
C PHE A 74 -7.87 -11.38 4.24
N ASN A 75 -7.38 -10.96 5.42
CA ASN A 75 -7.99 -11.31 6.70
C ASN A 75 -8.94 -10.19 7.12
N ASN A 76 -10.23 -10.38 6.83
CA ASN A 76 -11.31 -9.50 7.24
C ASN A 76 -11.51 -9.50 8.77
N THR A 77 -12.01 -8.39 9.29
CA THR A 77 -12.51 -8.27 10.65
C THR A 77 -13.63 -9.29 10.86
N SER A 78 -13.73 -9.86 12.08
CA SER A 78 -14.82 -10.77 12.44
C SER A 78 -16.19 -10.14 12.15
N ASP A 79 -17.11 -10.94 11.63
CA ASP A 79 -18.46 -10.54 11.21
C ASP A 79 -18.52 -9.62 9.95
N VAL A 80 -17.39 -9.23 9.34
CA VAL A 80 -17.35 -8.50 8.04
C VAL A 80 -17.11 -9.49 6.92
N ASN A 81 -17.87 -9.45 5.83
CA ASN A 81 -17.66 -10.30 4.66
C ASN A 81 -17.33 -9.46 3.43
N LEU A 82 -16.29 -9.86 2.69
CA LEU A 82 -15.84 -9.22 1.46
C LEU A 82 -16.05 -10.15 0.27
N SER A 83 -16.59 -9.62 -0.83
CA SER A 83 -16.65 -10.33 -2.11
C SER A 83 -16.16 -9.43 -3.23
N MET A 84 -15.50 -10.01 -4.23
CA MET A 84 -14.97 -9.29 -5.37
C MET A 84 -15.63 -9.79 -6.66
N ILE A 85 -15.88 -8.85 -7.56
CA ILE A 85 -16.37 -9.09 -8.91
C ILE A 85 -15.40 -8.39 -9.85
N VAL A 86 -14.84 -9.13 -10.81
CA VAL A 86 -13.98 -8.60 -11.85
C VAL A 86 -14.61 -8.83 -13.20
N ASP A 87 -14.75 -7.76 -13.98
CA ASP A 87 -15.09 -7.86 -15.39
C ASP A 87 -13.78 -7.99 -16.18
N ASN A 88 -13.33 -9.24 -16.33
CA ASN A 88 -12.23 -9.58 -17.19
C ASN A 88 -12.74 -9.71 -18.63
N GLN A 89 -12.84 -8.60 -19.36
CA GLN A 89 -12.74 -8.71 -20.82
C GLN A 89 -11.35 -9.27 -21.13
N GLU A 90 -11.27 -10.34 -21.94
CA GLU A 90 -10.00 -10.89 -22.43
C GLU A 90 -9.24 -9.81 -23.18
N VAL A 91 -8.30 -9.14 -22.50
CA VAL A 91 -7.40 -8.19 -23.15
C VAL A 91 -6.32 -9.00 -23.86
N SER A 92 -6.43 -9.07 -25.19
CA SER A 92 -5.35 -9.53 -26.08
C SER A 92 -4.03 -8.86 -25.70
N GLU A 93 -2.93 -9.62 -25.73
CA GLU A 93 -1.55 -9.30 -25.29
C GLU A 93 -0.87 -8.08 -25.98
N GLU A 94 -1.58 -6.99 -26.22
CA GLU A 94 -1.06 -5.78 -26.85
C GLU A 94 -1.18 -4.58 -25.90
N SER A 95 -0.09 -4.39 -25.15
CA SER A 95 0.33 -3.11 -24.56
C SER A 95 -0.58 -2.52 -23.49
N THR A 96 -0.52 -3.07 -22.26
CA THR A 96 -0.79 -2.25 -21.07
C THR A 96 0.19 -1.07 -21.09
N GLY A 97 -0.33 0.14 -21.31
CA GLY A 97 0.45 1.35 -21.15
C GLY A 97 1.00 1.46 -19.72
N PRO A 98 2.06 2.26 -19.51
CA PRO A 98 2.60 2.46 -18.17
C PRO A 98 1.55 3.02 -17.20
N ILE A 99 1.55 2.47 -15.98
CA ILE A 99 0.59 2.81 -14.92
C ILE A 99 0.57 4.30 -14.59
N TYR A 100 1.75 4.91 -14.51
CA TYR A 100 1.91 6.35 -14.37
C TYR A 100 2.26 6.98 -15.72
N THR A 101 1.51 8.02 -16.10
CA THR A 101 1.83 8.88 -17.25
C THR A 101 2.01 10.33 -16.79
N ASN A 102 2.81 11.11 -17.51
CA ASN A 102 3.03 12.55 -17.25
C ASN A 102 3.50 12.91 -15.83
N LEU A 103 4.32 12.06 -15.20
CA LEU A 103 4.92 12.38 -13.90
C LEU A 103 5.80 13.63 -13.98
N THR A 104 5.71 14.48 -12.97
CA THR A 104 6.72 15.54 -12.79
C THR A 104 8.09 14.92 -12.51
N ALA A 105 9.16 15.70 -12.69
CA ALA A 105 10.50 15.23 -12.34
C ALA A 105 10.59 14.78 -10.87
N VAL A 106 9.87 15.44 -9.95
CA VAL A 106 9.83 15.08 -8.52
C VAL A 106 9.09 13.76 -8.33
N GLN A 107 7.89 13.63 -8.90
CA GLN A 107 7.08 12.41 -8.79
C GLN A 107 7.77 11.19 -9.42
N ASN A 108 8.45 11.38 -10.55
CA ASN A 108 9.20 10.32 -11.21
C ASN A 108 10.34 9.80 -10.33
N THR A 109 11.04 10.69 -9.63
CA THR A 109 12.01 10.24 -8.63
C THR A 109 11.26 9.55 -7.49
N VAL A 110 10.16 10.11 -6.95
CA VAL A 110 9.34 9.49 -5.86
C VAL A 110 8.98 8.04 -6.18
N LEU A 111 8.50 7.81 -7.41
CA LEU A 111 8.18 6.49 -7.93
C LEU A 111 9.38 5.54 -7.88
N PHE A 112 10.56 6.00 -8.29
CA PHE A 112 11.78 5.19 -8.27
C PHE A 112 12.13 4.66 -6.88
N HIS A 113 11.99 5.46 -5.82
CA HIS A 113 12.27 5.00 -4.45
C HIS A 113 11.18 4.12 -3.88
N GLU A 114 9.92 4.38 -4.21
CA GLU A 114 8.84 3.51 -3.78
C GLU A 114 9.03 2.11 -4.36
N VAL A 115 9.27 2.01 -5.67
CA VAL A 115 9.65 0.75 -6.33
C VAL A 115 10.90 0.14 -5.68
N CYS A 116 11.93 0.95 -5.44
CA CYS A 116 13.16 0.49 -4.79
C CYS A 116 12.86 -0.13 -3.41
N ARG A 117 12.08 0.55 -2.56
CA ARG A 117 11.70 0.09 -1.22
C ARG A 117 10.87 -1.18 -1.26
N GLN A 118 9.94 -1.29 -2.21
CA GLN A 118 9.13 -2.48 -2.40
C GLN A 118 9.98 -3.67 -2.77
N VAL A 119 10.84 -3.55 -3.80
CA VAL A 119 11.73 -4.64 -4.23
C VAL A 119 12.62 -5.10 -3.08
N ILE A 120 13.31 -4.19 -2.39
CA ILE A 120 14.20 -4.61 -1.29
C ILE A 120 13.43 -5.20 -0.11
N SER A 121 12.12 -4.95 0.05
CA SER A 121 11.35 -5.52 1.16
C SER A 121 10.97 -7.00 0.93
N GLU A 122 11.12 -7.50 -0.29
CA GLU A 122 10.80 -8.90 -0.63
C GLU A 122 11.91 -9.85 -0.14
N GLU A 123 11.50 -10.99 0.43
CA GLU A 123 12.41 -11.93 1.10
C GLU A 123 13.54 -12.42 0.18
N GLU A 124 13.25 -12.60 -1.11
CA GLU A 124 14.23 -13.09 -2.08
C GLU A 124 15.41 -12.12 -2.30
N PHE A 125 15.21 -10.83 -2.06
CA PHE A 125 16.26 -9.80 -2.17
C PHE A 125 16.97 -9.51 -0.84
N GLN A 126 16.49 -10.11 0.26
CA GLN A 126 17.07 -9.98 1.61
C GLN A 126 17.98 -11.16 1.99
N ILE A 127 18.02 -12.23 1.18
CA ILE A 127 18.75 -13.45 1.49
C ILE A 127 20.05 -13.54 0.66
N LEU A 128 21.19 -13.52 1.36
CA LEU A 128 22.47 -13.90 0.76
C LEU A 128 22.71 -15.41 0.86
N ARG A 129 23.30 -15.97 -0.20
CA ARG A 129 23.76 -17.36 -0.27
C ARG A 129 25.27 -17.42 -0.39
N SER A 130 25.89 -18.39 0.27
CA SER A 130 27.31 -18.71 0.06
C SER A 130 27.52 -19.41 -1.28
N HIS A 131 28.74 -19.36 -1.82
CA HIS A 131 29.07 -20.04 -3.09
C HIS A 131 28.89 -21.56 -3.05
N ASP A 132 29.02 -22.16 -1.86
CA ASP A 132 28.83 -23.59 -1.63
C ASP A 132 27.36 -23.97 -1.32
N GLY A 133 26.44 -22.99 -1.30
CA GLY A 133 25.02 -23.19 -1.02
C GLY A 133 24.70 -23.65 0.40
N GLN A 134 25.69 -23.68 1.30
CA GLN A 134 25.56 -24.25 2.65
C GLN A 134 25.03 -23.25 3.69
N ALA A 135 25.14 -21.94 3.45
CA ALA A 135 24.64 -20.92 4.36
C ALA A 135 23.22 -20.48 3.98
N VAL A 136 22.25 -20.75 4.86
CA VAL A 136 20.98 -20.05 4.88
C VAL A 136 20.97 -19.02 6.01
N ASN A 137 20.71 -17.78 5.62
CA ASN A 137 20.34 -16.65 6.47
C ASN A 137 21.51 -15.83 7.07
N ASN A 138 22.27 -15.16 6.22
CA ASN A 138 22.84 -13.86 6.60
C ASN A 138 21.95 -12.77 6.00
N SER A 139 21.39 -11.91 6.85
CA SER A 139 20.50 -10.83 6.40
C SER A 139 21.29 -9.84 5.56
N TYR A 140 20.97 -9.78 4.26
CA TYR A 140 21.54 -8.78 3.37
C TYR A 140 20.76 -7.49 3.50
N ASN A 141 21.20 -6.64 4.40
CA ASN A 141 20.54 -5.37 4.63
C ASN A 141 20.81 -4.42 3.45
N ILE A 142 19.86 -4.35 2.52
CA ILE A 142 19.78 -3.32 1.50
C ILE A 142 18.76 -2.28 1.95
N TRP A 143 19.08 -0.99 1.80
CA TRP A 143 18.07 0.06 1.87
C TRP A 143 18.20 1.07 0.74
N CYS A 144 17.10 1.72 0.41
CA CYS A 144 17.05 2.78 -0.59
C CYS A 144 17.01 4.15 0.10
N GLY A 145 17.90 5.07 -0.28
CA GLY A 145 18.00 6.41 0.33
C GLY A 145 19.40 6.72 0.88
N SER A 146 19.58 7.88 1.50
CA SER A 146 20.85 8.30 2.11
C SER A 146 21.18 7.53 3.39
N SER A 147 22.44 7.16 3.58
CA SER A 147 22.96 6.45 4.78
C SER A 147 22.95 7.24 6.09
N ASP A 148 22.75 8.56 6.05
CA ASP A 148 23.21 9.42 7.15
C ASP A 148 22.13 9.79 8.17
N GLY A 149 20.92 9.22 8.08
CA GLY A 149 19.78 9.51 8.98
C GLY A 149 19.31 10.98 8.98
N VAL A 150 20.06 11.86 8.33
CA VAL A 150 19.81 13.27 8.12
C VAL A 150 19.97 13.48 6.63
N ASN A 151 18.88 13.91 6.01
CA ASN A 151 18.76 14.25 4.61
C ASN A 151 18.58 13.07 3.64
N GLY A 152 17.32 12.68 3.47
CA GLY A 152 16.87 12.34 2.12
C GLY A 152 17.29 13.47 1.18
N ILE A 153 18.41 13.25 0.50
CA ILE A 153 18.86 13.99 -0.66
C ILE A 153 19.05 15.52 -0.49
N ASN A 154 19.71 15.99 0.59
CA ASN A 154 20.23 17.38 0.58
C ASN A 154 21.38 17.62 -0.42
N ALA A 155 21.92 16.57 -1.06
CA ALA A 155 23.26 16.63 -1.67
C ALA A 155 23.32 16.26 -3.17
N GLY A 156 22.19 16.22 -3.88
CA GLY A 156 22.17 16.07 -5.34
C GLY A 156 22.57 14.68 -5.84
N TYR A 157 22.21 13.63 -5.10
CA TYR A 157 22.52 12.23 -5.45
C TYR A 157 21.42 11.27 -5.01
N TYR A 158 21.29 10.13 -5.68
CA TYR A 158 20.53 8.98 -5.19
C TYR A 158 21.50 7.90 -4.70
N GLN A 159 21.13 7.16 -3.65
CA GLN A 159 21.97 6.12 -3.07
C GLN A 159 21.15 4.88 -2.73
N ILE A 160 21.70 3.72 -3.06
CA ILE A 160 21.22 2.42 -2.60
C ILE A 160 22.34 1.84 -1.75
N ASN A 161 22.01 1.49 -0.52
CA ASN A 161 22.99 1.02 0.46
C ASN A 161 22.88 -0.47 0.60
N GLY A 162 24.01 -1.05 0.95
CA GLY A 162 24.17 -2.44 1.25
C GLY A 162 25.65 -2.71 1.45
N TRP A 163 26.05 -3.95 1.25
CA TRP A 163 27.45 -4.37 1.35
C TRP A 163 28.41 -3.54 0.49
N ASN A 164 27.95 -3.13 -0.71
CA ASN A 164 28.63 -2.15 -1.55
C ASN A 164 27.64 -1.04 -1.90
N SER A 165 27.58 -0.05 -1.01
CA SER A 165 26.71 1.11 -1.17
C SER A 165 27.08 1.90 -2.42
N THR A 166 26.10 2.10 -3.30
CA THR A 166 26.28 2.81 -4.57
C THR A 166 25.57 4.14 -4.51
N ARG A 167 26.30 5.20 -4.87
CA ARG A 167 25.81 6.57 -4.93
C ARG A 167 25.99 7.12 -6.35
N TRP A 168 24.94 7.72 -6.88
CA TRP A 168 24.94 8.41 -8.16
C TRP A 168 24.55 9.86 -7.99
N ASN A 169 25.39 10.78 -8.43
CA ASN A 169 24.99 12.18 -8.52
C ASN A 169 23.89 12.34 -9.58
N MET A 170 22.93 13.22 -9.31
CA MET A 170 21.87 13.57 -10.26
C MET A 170 22.49 14.31 -11.46
N PRO A 171 22.04 14.07 -12.70
CA PRO A 171 20.98 13.14 -13.06
C PRO A 171 21.42 11.67 -12.99
N VAL A 172 20.57 10.79 -12.43
CA VAL A 172 20.78 9.34 -12.48
C VAL A 172 20.22 8.81 -13.79
N THR A 173 21.08 8.21 -14.61
CA THR A 173 20.76 7.73 -15.96
C THR A 173 20.56 6.21 -15.99
N LEU A 174 19.79 5.74 -16.96
CA LEU A 174 19.62 4.30 -17.21
C LEU A 174 20.97 3.59 -17.42
N SER A 175 21.94 4.24 -18.05
CA SER A 175 23.28 3.69 -18.25
C SER A 175 24.02 3.46 -16.94
N GLN A 176 23.85 4.31 -15.93
CA GLN A 176 24.47 4.12 -14.61
C GLN A 176 23.86 2.91 -13.89
N ILE A 177 22.55 2.71 -13.99
CA ILE A 177 21.85 1.53 -13.45
C ILE A 177 22.31 0.26 -14.18
N ASN A 178 22.30 0.27 -15.52
CA ASN A 178 22.75 -0.86 -16.33
C ASN A 178 24.23 -1.19 -16.09
N ASN A 179 25.08 -0.19 -15.85
CA ASN A 179 26.47 -0.41 -15.50
C ASN A 179 26.59 -1.17 -14.17
N ARG A 180 25.79 -0.83 -13.16
CA ARG A 180 25.76 -1.55 -11.89
C ARG A 180 25.27 -2.99 -12.05
N ILE A 181 24.18 -3.20 -12.81
CA ILE A 181 23.65 -4.55 -13.11
C ILE A 181 24.70 -5.43 -13.79
N ASN A 182 25.46 -4.88 -14.74
CA ASN A 182 26.41 -5.64 -15.54
C ASN A 182 27.80 -5.77 -14.89
N ASN A 183 28.13 -4.90 -13.93
CA ASN A 183 29.40 -4.90 -13.21
C ASN A 183 29.13 -4.88 -11.69
N PRO A 184 28.49 -5.93 -11.15
CA PRO A 184 28.19 -6.00 -9.74
C PRO A 184 29.47 -6.23 -8.91
N PRO A 185 29.46 -5.88 -7.62
CA PRO A 185 30.55 -6.18 -6.71
C PRO A 185 30.67 -7.70 -6.52
N THR A 186 31.92 -8.19 -6.43
CA THR A 186 32.21 -9.61 -6.20
C THR A 186 32.78 -9.82 -4.80
N ASP A 187 32.51 -10.97 -4.22
CA ASP A 187 33.09 -11.44 -2.96
C ASP A 187 33.55 -12.89 -3.12
N SER A 188 34.55 -13.32 -2.34
CA SER A 188 35.12 -14.67 -2.46
C SER A 188 34.32 -15.75 -1.75
N TRP A 189 33.41 -15.38 -0.85
CA TRP A 189 32.62 -16.30 -0.04
C TRP A 189 31.13 -16.23 -0.35
N TRP A 190 30.61 -15.03 -0.62
CA TRP A 190 29.18 -14.79 -0.82
C TRP A 190 28.83 -14.51 -2.29
N ASN A 191 27.70 -15.02 -2.74
CA ASN A 191 27.18 -14.74 -4.09
C ASN A 191 26.50 -13.36 -4.16
N ILE A 192 27.24 -12.32 -3.78
CA ILE A 192 26.76 -10.93 -3.75
C ILE A 192 26.53 -10.41 -5.16
N ALA A 193 27.33 -10.86 -6.13
CA ALA A 193 27.22 -10.41 -7.52
C ALA A 193 25.84 -10.75 -8.13
N ASP A 194 25.39 -11.99 -7.96
CA ASP A 194 24.08 -12.44 -8.45
C ASP A 194 22.94 -11.67 -7.77
N LEU A 195 22.97 -11.56 -6.44
CA LEU A 195 21.94 -10.85 -5.68
C LEU A 195 21.87 -9.38 -6.09
N ASP A 196 23.00 -8.68 -6.14
CA ASP A 196 23.09 -7.27 -6.53
C ASP A 196 22.53 -7.08 -7.96
N SER A 197 23.03 -7.85 -8.94
CA SER A 197 22.55 -7.77 -10.32
C SER A 197 21.05 -8.03 -10.46
N ARG A 198 20.47 -8.96 -9.69
CA ARG A 198 19.02 -9.21 -9.71
C ARG A 198 18.24 -8.06 -9.06
N THR A 199 18.66 -7.57 -7.90
CA THR A 199 17.99 -6.46 -7.20
C THR A 199 17.94 -5.21 -8.08
N TYR A 200 19.06 -4.76 -8.65
CA TYR A 200 19.04 -3.55 -9.50
C TYR A 200 18.27 -3.76 -10.80
N ARG A 201 18.26 -4.98 -11.36
CA ARG A 201 17.46 -5.33 -12.53
C ARG A 201 15.98 -5.25 -12.23
N GLU A 202 15.53 -5.83 -11.12
CA GLU A 202 14.13 -5.82 -10.71
C GLU A 202 13.64 -4.40 -10.41
N ILE A 203 14.44 -3.60 -9.70
CA ILE A 203 14.13 -2.18 -9.46
C ILE A 203 13.95 -1.43 -10.79
N ARG A 204 14.89 -1.61 -11.73
CA ARG A 204 14.84 -0.95 -13.04
C ARG A 204 13.60 -1.40 -13.83
N ASP A 205 13.36 -2.70 -13.91
CA ASP A 205 12.33 -3.28 -14.77
C ASP A 205 10.94 -2.94 -14.24
N ARG A 206 10.70 -3.05 -12.92
CA ARG A 206 9.45 -2.59 -12.30
C ARG A 206 9.26 -1.09 -12.45
N PHE A 207 10.31 -0.29 -12.24
CA PHE A 207 10.22 1.16 -12.39
C PHE A 207 9.80 1.57 -13.81
N LEU A 208 10.42 0.98 -14.84
CA LEU A 208 10.05 1.23 -16.23
C LEU A 208 8.65 0.70 -16.56
N ALA A 209 8.29 -0.49 -16.06
CA ALA A 209 6.98 -1.09 -16.30
C ALA A 209 5.83 -0.25 -15.75
N VAL A 210 6.01 0.38 -14.60
CA VAL A 210 4.98 1.24 -13.99
C VAL A 210 4.99 2.69 -14.52
N GLY A 211 5.83 3.02 -15.50
CA GLY A 211 5.85 4.35 -16.14
C GLY A 211 6.92 5.32 -15.67
N GLY A 212 7.85 4.83 -14.85
CA GLY A 212 9.05 5.55 -14.51
C GLY A 212 9.95 5.78 -15.72
N THR A 213 10.65 6.91 -15.74
CA THR A 213 11.59 7.25 -16.82
C THR A 213 12.94 7.66 -16.27
N PHE A 214 14.00 7.39 -17.03
CA PHE A 214 15.32 7.96 -16.78
C PHE A 214 15.59 9.10 -17.77
N PRO A 215 16.36 10.13 -17.39
CA PRO A 215 17.08 10.26 -16.13
C PRO A 215 16.22 10.76 -14.96
N LEU A 216 16.58 10.35 -13.74
CA LEU A 216 16.11 11.01 -12.52
C LEU A 216 16.88 12.32 -12.39
N THR A 217 16.21 13.46 -12.51
CA THR A 217 16.86 14.77 -12.61
C THR A 217 16.83 15.57 -11.31
N THR A 218 15.92 15.23 -10.41
CA THR A 218 15.72 15.92 -9.14
C THR A 218 15.55 14.90 -8.02
N ALA A 219 15.60 15.40 -6.81
CA ALA A 219 15.54 14.61 -5.61
C ALA A 219 14.58 15.20 -4.58
N TRP A 220 14.06 14.35 -3.69
CA TRP A 220 13.18 14.75 -2.58
C TRP A 220 13.73 14.33 -1.21
N ASP A 221 13.21 14.97 -0.16
CA ASP A 221 13.50 14.60 1.23
C ASP A 221 12.37 13.74 1.81
N SER A 222 12.69 12.52 2.22
CA SER A 222 11.73 11.54 2.76
C SER A 222 11.50 11.65 4.27
N TRP A 223 12.26 12.50 4.98
CA TRP A 223 12.27 12.54 6.46
C TRP A 223 11.96 13.92 7.07
N GLY A 224 11.84 14.99 6.28
CA GLY A 224 11.50 16.33 6.79
C GLY A 224 10.04 16.48 7.20
N SER A 225 9.76 17.31 8.22
CA SER A 225 8.41 17.81 8.48
C SER A 225 7.92 18.57 7.26
N CYS A 226 6.97 18.00 6.52
CA CYS A 226 6.49 18.61 5.30
C CYS A 226 5.43 19.67 5.62
N ALA A 227 5.61 20.87 5.08
CA ALA A 227 4.64 21.95 5.16
C ALA A 227 4.52 22.62 3.78
N PRO A 228 3.32 23.04 3.36
CA PRO A 228 3.16 23.79 2.13
C PRO A 228 3.91 25.13 2.22
N ASN A 229 4.64 25.49 1.16
CA ASN A 229 5.19 26.83 1.01
C ASN A 229 4.09 27.84 0.68
N TRP A 230 4.44 29.14 0.57
CA TRP A 230 3.48 30.21 0.27
C TRP A 230 2.78 30.08 -1.09
N ALA A 231 3.27 29.21 -1.98
CA ALA A 231 2.68 28.87 -3.27
C ALA A 231 1.86 27.57 -3.25
N GLY A 232 1.63 26.96 -2.08
CA GLY A 232 0.84 25.73 -1.91
C GLY A 232 1.57 24.43 -2.28
N VAL A 233 2.87 24.50 -2.61
CA VAL A 233 3.70 23.32 -2.90
C VAL A 233 4.18 22.73 -1.57
N TRP A 234 3.92 21.44 -1.33
CA TRP A 234 4.45 20.75 -0.15
C TRP A 234 5.98 20.73 -0.21
N THR A 235 6.60 21.30 0.82
CA THR A 235 8.04 21.27 0.96
C THR A 235 8.43 20.59 2.26
N CYS A 236 9.42 19.71 2.20
CA CYS A 236 10.02 19.11 3.39
C CYS A 236 11.40 19.77 3.52
N ASN A 237 11.60 20.58 4.56
CA ASN A 237 12.82 21.39 4.74
C ASN A 237 13.20 22.28 3.54
N GLY A 238 12.22 22.88 2.85
CA GLY A 238 12.44 23.80 1.73
C GLY A 238 12.66 23.15 0.35
N ARG A 239 12.46 21.83 0.23
CA ARG A 239 12.54 21.09 -1.04
C ARG A 239 11.17 20.54 -1.45
N PRO A 240 10.83 20.52 -2.76
CA PRO A 240 9.53 20.05 -3.23
C PRO A 240 9.37 18.56 -2.95
N ARG A 241 8.25 18.19 -2.32
CA ARG A 241 7.73 16.83 -2.29
C ARG A 241 6.38 16.87 -2.97
N GLU A 242 6.25 16.07 -4.00
CA GLU A 242 4.97 15.82 -4.66
C GLU A 242 4.63 14.36 -4.41
N GLU A 243 3.45 14.13 -3.86
CA GLU A 243 2.92 12.77 -3.77
C GLU A 243 2.70 12.25 -5.19
N LEU A 244 2.84 10.94 -5.36
CA LEU A 244 2.47 10.32 -6.63
C LEU A 244 1.01 10.69 -6.91
N PRO A 245 0.65 10.95 -8.19
CA PRO A 245 -0.74 11.12 -8.54
C PRO A 245 -1.51 9.93 -7.97
N VAL A 246 -2.67 10.20 -7.36
CA VAL A 246 -3.58 9.11 -7.02
C VAL A 246 -3.81 8.35 -8.31
N LEU A 247 -3.45 7.07 -8.32
CA LEU A 247 -3.59 6.27 -9.50
C LEU A 247 -5.05 6.38 -9.94
N PRO A 248 -5.32 6.69 -11.22
CA PRO A 248 -6.62 6.34 -11.74
C PRO A 248 -6.75 4.83 -11.46
N PRO A 249 -7.89 4.40 -10.92
CA PRO A 249 -8.13 2.98 -10.70
C PRO A 249 -7.70 2.21 -11.96
N ALA A 250 -6.93 1.13 -11.80
CA ALA A 250 -6.49 0.34 -12.94
C ALA A 250 -7.73 0.05 -13.82
N GLY A 251 -7.66 0.42 -15.10
CA GLY A 251 -8.82 0.53 -15.98
C GLY A 251 -9.07 1.94 -16.56
N GLY A 252 -8.49 2.99 -15.97
CA GLY A 252 -8.55 4.35 -16.50
C GLY A 252 -7.63 4.59 -17.70
N GLY A 253 -7.86 3.90 -18.82
CA GLY A 253 -7.40 4.37 -20.13
C GLY A 253 -7.92 5.79 -20.34
N GLY A 254 -7.04 6.69 -20.77
CA GLY A 254 -7.38 8.09 -21.02
C GLY A 254 -8.68 8.20 -21.80
N SER A 255 -9.60 9.02 -21.30
CA SER A 255 -10.75 9.49 -22.05
C SER A 255 -10.27 10.05 -23.37
N ASP A 256 -10.57 9.34 -24.47
CA ASP A 256 -10.81 9.87 -25.82
C ASP A 256 -11.07 8.73 -26.84
N ASP A 257 -11.77 7.65 -26.51
CA ASP A 257 -12.58 6.93 -27.52
C ASP A 257 -13.62 5.99 -26.90
N SER A 258 -14.82 5.99 -27.47
CA SER A 258 -15.99 5.23 -27.02
C SER A 258 -15.96 3.78 -27.51
N SER A 259 -14.88 3.04 -27.24
CA SER A 259 -14.82 1.58 -27.40
C SER A 259 -13.41 1.06 -27.06
N ASN A 260 -13.14 0.74 -25.79
CA ASN A 260 -12.43 -0.48 -25.37
C ASN A 260 -12.23 -0.46 -23.85
N ASP A 261 -12.90 -1.44 -23.23
CA ASP A 261 -13.17 -1.64 -21.81
C ASP A 261 -11.93 -2.24 -21.13
N GLY A 262 -11.24 -1.43 -20.31
CA GLY A 262 -10.19 -1.95 -19.42
C GLY A 262 -10.84 -2.80 -18.33
N SER A 263 -10.21 -3.92 -17.94
CA SER A 263 -10.76 -4.79 -16.90
C SER A 263 -11.13 -3.97 -15.66
N SER A 264 -12.36 -4.09 -15.18
CA SER A 264 -12.86 -3.35 -14.02
C SER A 264 -13.06 -4.28 -12.84
N TYR A 265 -12.97 -3.77 -11.61
CA TYR A 265 -13.31 -4.56 -10.43
C TYR A 265 -14.24 -3.82 -9.49
N CYS A 266 -14.99 -4.59 -8.72
CA CYS A 266 -15.78 -4.09 -7.62
C CYS A 266 -15.68 -5.02 -6.41
N ILE A 267 -15.44 -4.41 -5.25
CA ILE A 267 -15.44 -5.08 -3.97
C ILE A 267 -16.71 -4.67 -3.23
N ILE A 268 -17.39 -5.66 -2.66
CA ILE A 268 -18.58 -5.49 -1.84
C ILE A 268 -18.24 -5.93 -0.43
N ALA A 269 -18.59 -5.11 0.55
CA ALA A 269 -18.42 -5.39 1.96
C ALA A 269 -19.80 -5.42 2.66
N THR A 270 -20.03 -6.47 3.43
CA THR A 270 -21.25 -6.69 4.22
C THR A 270 -20.92 -7.05 5.66
N HIS A 271 -21.90 -6.97 6.57
CA HIS A 271 -21.73 -7.39 7.95
C HIS A 271 -22.78 -8.45 8.34
N GLU A 272 -22.38 -9.50 9.04
CA GLU A 272 -23.25 -10.65 9.38
C GLU A 272 -24.41 -10.26 10.30
N ARG A 273 -24.13 -9.48 11.35
CA ARG A 273 -25.15 -9.02 12.31
C ARG A 273 -25.95 -7.79 11.87
N TYR A 274 -25.36 -6.90 11.06
CA TYR A 274 -25.94 -5.63 10.63
C TYR A 274 -26.12 -5.66 9.11
N THR A 275 -27.22 -6.26 8.66
CA THR A 275 -27.49 -6.52 7.24
C THR A 275 -27.78 -5.26 6.42
N ASP A 276 -28.01 -4.13 7.08
CA ASP A 276 -28.11 -2.79 6.50
C ASP A 276 -26.76 -2.21 6.10
N LEU A 277 -25.66 -2.73 6.64
CA LEU A 277 -24.30 -2.34 6.26
C LEU A 277 -23.89 -3.08 4.98
N LEU A 278 -24.12 -2.41 3.85
CA LEU A 278 -23.68 -2.82 2.53
C LEU A 278 -22.91 -1.67 1.89
N TYR A 279 -21.63 -1.87 1.63
CA TYR A 279 -20.77 -0.89 0.98
C TYR A 279 -20.05 -1.50 -0.21
N SER A 280 -19.73 -0.68 -1.19
CA SER A 280 -18.94 -1.08 -2.35
C SER A 280 -17.82 -0.10 -2.66
N PHE A 281 -16.77 -0.61 -3.28
CA PHE A 281 -15.64 0.14 -3.83
C PHE A 281 -15.38 -0.39 -5.23
N SER A 282 -15.23 0.48 -6.23
CA SER A 282 -15.02 0.04 -7.61
C SER A 282 -13.87 0.77 -8.29
N SER A 283 -13.37 0.16 -9.36
CA SER A 283 -12.40 0.78 -10.27
C SER A 283 -12.96 1.99 -11.04
N ASP A 284 -14.23 2.36 -10.91
CA ASP A 284 -14.73 3.61 -11.47
C ASP A 284 -14.95 4.66 -10.39
N ASN A 285 -14.86 4.23 -9.13
CA ASN A 285 -15.15 5.06 -7.97
C ASN A 285 -14.26 4.71 -6.78
N LEU A 286 -13.18 5.48 -6.65
CA LEU A 286 -12.19 5.36 -5.57
C LEU A 286 -12.72 5.78 -4.18
N THR A 287 -14.04 5.86 -3.99
CA THR A 287 -14.63 6.18 -2.70
C THR A 287 -15.65 5.12 -2.32
N PRO A 288 -15.61 4.61 -1.06
CA PRO A 288 -16.64 3.70 -0.57
C PRO A 288 -18.03 4.32 -0.72
N LYS A 289 -18.96 3.57 -1.31
CA LYS A 289 -20.35 3.96 -1.48
C LYS A 289 -21.28 3.00 -0.77
N GLU A 290 -22.38 3.53 -0.25
CA GLU A 290 -23.47 2.70 0.26
C GLU A 290 -24.16 1.98 -0.90
N GLY A 291 -24.40 0.68 -0.74
CA GLY A 291 -25.03 -0.17 -1.73
C GLY A 291 -24.06 -1.00 -2.56
N ASN A 292 -24.63 -1.73 -3.53
CA ASN A 292 -23.89 -2.59 -4.44
C ASN A 292 -23.18 -1.79 -5.53
N CYS A 293 -22.28 -2.44 -6.26
CA CYS A 293 -21.59 -1.92 -7.44
C CYS A 293 -22.60 -1.35 -8.45
N GLY A 294 -22.61 -0.02 -8.63
CA GLY A 294 -23.47 0.64 -9.60
C GLY A 294 -22.91 0.46 -11.01
N GLY A 295 -23.45 -0.47 -11.78
CA GLY A 295 -22.94 -0.79 -13.11
C GLY A 295 -23.80 -1.70 -13.99
N THR A 296 -24.65 -2.60 -13.46
CA THR A 296 -25.77 -3.19 -14.21
C THR A 296 -26.76 -3.79 -13.24
N ALA A 297 -28.04 -3.51 -13.49
CA ALA A 297 -29.15 -4.07 -12.73
C ALA A 297 -29.13 -5.59 -12.76
N ALA A 298 -29.63 -6.18 -11.67
CA ALA A 298 -30.17 -7.52 -11.67
C ALA A 298 -30.97 -7.79 -12.95
N VAL A 299 -30.68 -8.94 -13.57
CA VAL A 299 -31.65 -9.70 -14.37
C VAL A 299 -31.72 -11.09 -13.76
#